data_AF-A0A0A8WRZ7-F1
#
_entry.id   AF-A0A0A8WRZ7-F1
#
_cell.length_a   1.000
_cell.length_b   1.000
_cell.length_c   1.000
_cell.angle_alpha   90.00
_cell.angle_beta   90.00
_cell.angle_gamma   90.00
#
_symmetry.space_group_name_H-M   'P 1'
#
loop_
_entity.id
_entity.type
_entity.pdbx_description
1 polymer ?
#
loop_
_entity_poly.entity_id
_entity_poly.type
_entity_poly.pdbx_seq_one_letter_code
_entity_poly.pdbx_strand_id
1 'polypeptide(L)'
;MVRGLGWDIASAYSAPRGNGFSELSFGHTGYSGSSLWLDPNADVFVVLLTSRLDYRHTKGFSRLRSNLSTIVAAQFSPQRPLADLLQAVATERL
;
A
#
# COMPACT_ATOMS: atom_id res chain seq x y z
N MET A 1 -2.44 -0.24 16.29
CA MET A 1 -2.75 0.84 15.32
C MET A 1 -1.54 1.75 15.25
N VAL A 2 -0.95 1.94 14.07
CA VAL A 2 0.26 2.72 13.86
C VAL A 2 -0.06 3.87 12.90
N ARG A 3 0.17 5.10 13.36
CA ARG A 3 0.08 6.35 12.60
C ARG A 3 1.26 7.23 12.97
N GLY A 4 1.74 8.03 12.03
CA GLY A 4 2.88 8.92 12.25
C GLY A 4 2.81 10.14 11.33
N LEU A 5 3.11 11.33 11.86
CA LEU A 5 3.13 12.58 11.08
C LEU A 5 1.84 12.86 10.28
N GLY A 6 0.69 12.39 10.76
CA GLY A 6 -0.59 12.53 10.06
C GLY A 6 -0.89 11.44 9.02
N TRP A 7 -0.01 10.45 8.84
CA TRP A 7 -0.19 9.33 7.91
C TRP A 7 -0.66 8.06 8.60
N ASP A 8 -1.43 7.25 7.88
CA ASP A 8 -1.81 5.90 8.26
C ASP A 8 -0.74 4.89 7.82
N ILE A 9 -0.28 4.04 8.75
CA ILE A 9 0.70 2.99 8.48
C ILE A 9 0.03 1.61 8.62
N ALA A 10 -0.61 1.38 9.77
CA ALA A 10 -1.34 0.14 10.04
C ALA A 10 -2.53 0.40 10.98
N SER A 11 -3.73 0.45 10.43
CA SER A 11 -4.99 0.60 11.15
C SER A 11 -6.10 -0.22 10.49
N ALA A 12 -7.27 -0.28 11.14
CA ALA A 12 -8.46 -0.88 10.53
C ALA A 12 -8.91 -0.16 9.23
N TYR A 13 -8.37 1.03 8.95
CA TYR A 13 -8.68 1.83 7.77
C TYR A 13 -7.63 1.73 6.65
N SER A 14 -6.57 0.94 6.84
CA SER A 14 -5.47 0.80 5.87
C SER A 14 -5.81 -0.10 4.67
N ALA A 15 -7.09 -0.42 4.45
CA ALA A 15 -7.54 -1.17 3.28
C ALA A 15 -7.02 -0.62 1.92
N PRO A 16 -6.86 0.70 1.69
CA PRO A 16 -6.28 1.24 0.46
C PRO A 16 -4.84 0.81 0.19
N ARG A 17 -4.09 0.34 1.20
CA ARG A 17 -2.74 -0.24 1.00
C ARG A 17 -2.77 -1.42 0.04
N GLY A 18 -3.84 -2.22 0.06
CA GLY A 18 -3.88 -3.48 -0.67
C GLY A 18 -2.89 -4.51 -0.15
N ASN A 19 -2.45 -5.39 -1.05
CA ASN A 19 -1.47 -6.43 -0.82
C ASN A 19 -0.19 -6.14 -1.61
N GLY A 20 0.98 -6.48 -1.03
CA GLY A 20 2.27 -6.39 -1.72
C GLY A 20 3.13 -5.19 -1.32
N PHE A 21 2.53 -4.12 -0.79
CA PHE A 21 3.30 -3.03 -0.20
C PHE A 21 3.95 -3.44 1.13
N SER A 22 5.14 -2.89 1.37
CA SER A 22 5.96 -3.16 2.53
C SER A 22 5.34 -2.66 3.83
N GLU A 23 5.87 -3.13 4.96
CA GLU A 23 5.47 -2.64 6.29
C GLU A 23 5.84 -1.17 6.54
N LEU A 24 6.79 -0.63 5.75
CA LEU A 24 7.18 0.77 5.78
C LEU A 24 6.26 1.66 4.94
N SER A 25 5.29 1.07 4.22
CA SER A 25 4.34 1.83 3.42
C SER A 25 3.33 2.60 4.29
N PHE A 26 2.93 3.76 3.80
CA PHE A 26 2.00 4.64 4.51
C PHE A 26 1.12 5.41 3.53
N GLY A 27 -0.03 5.88 4.01
CA GLY A 27 -0.97 6.59 3.17
C GLY A 27 -2.13 7.23 3.92
N HIS A 28 -3.08 7.75 3.16
CA HIS A 28 -4.27 8.37 3.70
C HIS A 28 -5.43 8.31 2.69
N THR A 29 -6.66 8.33 3.21
CA THR A 29 -7.86 8.51 2.38
C THR A 29 -8.47 9.89 2.60
N GLY A 30 -8.91 10.53 1.52
CA GLY A 30 -9.83 11.66 1.61
C GLY A 30 -11.26 11.20 1.86
N TYR A 31 -12.00 12.02 2.60
CA TYR A 31 -13.41 11.79 2.92
C TYR A 31 -14.26 11.60 1.65
N SER A 32 -14.03 12.46 0.65
CA SER A 32 -14.82 12.52 -0.57
C SER A 32 -14.44 11.47 -1.61
N GLY A 33 -13.46 10.59 -1.39
CA GLY A 33 -13.16 9.52 -2.35
C GLY A 33 -11.68 9.39 -2.71
N SER A 34 -10.88 10.43 -2.54
CA SER A 34 -9.45 10.35 -2.85
C SER A 34 -8.69 9.37 -1.94
N SER A 35 -7.56 8.86 -2.42
CA SER A 35 -6.61 8.12 -1.60
C SER A 35 -5.20 8.23 -2.17
N LEU A 36 -4.22 8.15 -1.28
CA LEU A 36 -2.80 8.13 -1.59
C LEU A 36 -2.15 7.05 -0.72
N TRP A 37 -1.27 6.25 -1.31
CA TRP A 37 -0.44 5.30 -0.59
C TRP A 37 0.94 5.23 -1.22
N LEU A 38 1.99 5.19 -0.40
CA LEU A 38 3.39 5.21 -0.82
C LEU A 38 4.13 4.05 -0.19
N ASP A 39 5.03 3.43 -0.95
CA ASP A 39 5.96 2.42 -0.47
C ASP A 39 7.40 2.82 -0.86
N PRO A 40 8.20 3.32 0.11
CA PRO A 40 9.56 3.76 -0.17
C PRO A 40 10.51 2.60 -0.53
N ASN A 41 10.22 1.37 -0.10
CA ASN A 41 11.05 0.22 -0.44
C ASN A 41 10.89 -0.19 -1.90
N ALA A 42 9.69 0.01 -2.45
CA ALA A 42 9.37 -0.29 -3.84
C ALA A 42 9.60 0.92 -4.76
N ASP A 43 9.92 2.10 -4.23
CA ASP A 43 9.97 3.38 -4.93
C ASP A 43 8.67 3.65 -5.74
N VAL A 44 7.52 3.36 -5.12
CA VAL A 44 6.21 3.41 -5.79
C VAL A 44 5.20 4.18 -4.93
N PHE A 45 4.33 4.93 -5.59
CA PHE A 45 3.15 5.52 -4.99
C PHE A 45 1.91 5.34 -5.87
N VAL A 46 0.75 5.26 -5.24
CA VAL A 46 -0.55 5.15 -5.89
C VAL A 46 -1.42 6.32 -5.44
N VAL A 47 -1.85 7.13 -6.40
CA VAL A 47 -2.79 8.23 -6.16
C VAL A 47 -4.09 7.94 -6.91
N LEU A 48 -5.19 7.93 -6.17
CA LEU A 48 -6.54 7.89 -6.74
C LEU A 48 -7.23 9.21 -6.44
N LEU A 49 -7.47 10.00 -7.49
CA LEU A 49 -8.19 11.28 -7.40
C LEU A 49 -9.60 11.08 -7.95
N THR A 50 -10.58 11.04 -7.06
CA THR A 50 -11.97 10.75 -7.40
C THR A 50 -12.92 11.30 -6.33
N SER A 51 -14.19 11.45 -6.73
CA SER A 51 -15.28 11.87 -5.86
C SER A 51 -16.31 10.74 -5.75
N ARG A 52 -16.44 10.16 -4.56
CA ARG A 52 -17.49 9.22 -4.21
C ARG A 52 -18.78 9.99 -3.96
N LEU A 53 -19.72 9.85 -4.90
CA LEU A 53 -21.05 10.46 -4.81
C LEU A 53 -22.06 9.56 -4.08
N ASP A 54 -21.86 8.23 -4.09
CA ASP A 54 -22.73 7.27 -3.41
C ASP A 54 -22.07 6.68 -2.16
N TYR A 55 -22.71 6.89 -1.00
CA TYR A 55 -22.25 6.41 0.31
C TYR A 55 -22.98 5.15 0.79
N ARG A 56 -23.91 4.59 0.01
CA ARG A 56 -24.63 3.35 0.37
C ARG A 56 -23.74 2.11 0.25
N HIS A 57 -22.73 2.15 -0.62
CA HIS A 57 -21.86 1.01 -0.96
C HIS A 57 -20.38 1.28 -0.67
N THR A 58 -20.06 1.74 0.54
CA THR A 58 -18.69 2.12 0.93
C THR A 58 -17.66 1.00 0.82
N LYS A 59 -18.06 -0.26 1.06
CA LYS A 59 -17.18 -1.44 0.97
C LYS A 59 -16.66 -1.68 -0.44
N GLY A 60 -17.51 -1.53 -1.46
CA GLY A 60 -17.11 -1.71 -2.85
C GLY A 60 -16.04 -0.69 -3.26
N PHE A 61 -16.20 0.54 -2.81
CA PHE A 61 -15.22 1.59 -3.06
C PHE A 61 -13.90 1.38 -2.30
N SER A 62 -13.96 0.89 -1.07
CA SER A 62 -12.75 0.50 -0.35
C SER A 62 -12.00 -0.65 -1.03
N ARG A 63 -12.73 -1.61 -1.61
CA ARG A 63 -12.15 -2.69 -2.40
C ARG A 63 -11.50 -2.18 -3.69
N LEU A 64 -12.12 -1.22 -4.38
CA LEU A 64 -11.52 -0.58 -5.55
C LEU A 64 -10.13 0.00 -5.23
N ARG A 65 -10.02 0.81 -4.17
CA ARG A 65 -8.74 1.37 -3.71
C ARG A 65 -7.70 0.27 -3.43
N SER A 66 -8.11 -0.76 -2.71
CA SER A 66 -7.27 -1.90 -2.33
C SER A 66 -6.75 -2.68 -3.55
N ASN A 67 -7.65 -2.95 -4.51
CA ASN A 67 -7.31 -3.68 -5.74
C ASN A 67 -6.34 -2.88 -6.61
N LEU A 68 -6.54 -1.56 -6.73
CA LEU A 68 -5.62 -0.70 -7.48
C LEU A 68 -4.21 -0.76 -6.91
N SER A 69 -4.05 -0.58 -5.59
CA SER A 69 -2.74 -0.67 -4.95
C SER A 69 -2.14 -2.07 -5.07
N THR A 70 -2.95 -3.13 -4.99
CA THR A 70 -2.48 -4.51 -5.18
C THR A 70 -1.96 -4.77 -6.59
N ILE A 71 -2.65 -4.27 -7.62
CA ILE A 71 -2.22 -4.40 -9.01
C ILE A 71 -0.92 -3.63 -9.24
N VAL A 72 -0.82 -2.40 -8.72
CA VAL A 72 0.41 -1.61 -8.83
C VAL A 72 1.56 -2.27 -8.08
N ALA A 73 1.33 -2.75 -6.85
CA ALA A 73 2.34 -3.49 -6.11
C ALA A 73 2.81 -4.71 -6.91
N ALA A 74 1.90 -5.52 -7.46
CA ALA A 74 2.28 -6.69 -8.26
C ALA A 74 3.07 -6.34 -9.53
N GLN A 75 2.74 -5.20 -10.17
CA GLN A 75 3.37 -4.76 -11.41
C GLN A 75 4.76 -4.12 -11.19
N PHE A 76 4.93 -3.41 -10.07
CA PHE A 76 6.10 -2.58 -9.81
C PHE A 76 6.92 -3.03 -8.59
N SER A 77 6.58 -4.18 -7.98
CA SER A 77 7.41 -4.75 -6.91
C SER A 77 8.84 -4.91 -7.41
N PRO A 78 9.85 -4.38 -6.69
CA PRO A 78 11.23 -4.60 -7.07
C PRO A 78 11.49 -6.09 -7.11
N GLN A 79 12.01 -6.59 -8.23
CA GLN A 79 12.61 -7.91 -8.26
C GLN A 79 13.74 -7.88 -7.24
N ARG A 80 13.64 -8.68 -6.17
CA ARG A 80 14.71 -8.80 -5.20
C ARG A 80 15.97 -9.21 -5.98
N PRO A 81 17.01 -8.37 -6.07
CA PRO A 81 18.24 -8.73 -6.75
C PRO A 81 18.74 -10.07 -6.19
N LEU A 82 19.24 -10.96 -7.04
CA LEU A 82 19.76 -12.26 -6.62
C LEU A 82 20.80 -12.12 -5.50
N ALA A 83 21.55 -11.02 -5.49
CA ALA A 83 22.48 -10.65 -4.43
C ALA A 83 21.83 -10.59 -3.03
N ASP A 84 20.65 -9.98 -2.90
CA ASP A 84 19.94 -9.86 -1.62
C ASP A 84 19.40 -11.22 -1.15
N LEU A 85 19.01 -12.09 -2.10
CA LEU A 85 18.57 -13.45 -1.80
C LEU A 85 19.73 -14.32 -1.32
N LEU A 86 20.90 -14.19 -1.94
CA LEU A 86 22.12 -14.89 -1.53
C LEU A 86 22.61 -14.41 -0.15
N GLN A 87 22.53 -13.11 0.12
CA GLN A 87 22.88 -12.55 1.43
C GLN A 87 21.93 -13.05 2.54
N ALA A 88 20.62 -13.10 2.26
CA ALA A 88 19.64 -13.62 3.22
C ALA A 88 19.88 -15.11 3.53
N VAL A 89 20.11 -15.94 2.50
CA VAL A 89 20.42 -17.37 2.68
C VAL A 89 21.76 -17.60 3.41
N ALA A 90 22.75 -16.73 3.19
CA ALA A 90 24.04 -16.81 3.89
C ALA A 90 23.92 -16.41 5.37
N THR A 91 23.05 -15.45 5.69
CA THR A 91 22.85 -14.95 7.07
C THR A 91 22.00 -15.92 7.89
N GLU A 92 21.11 -16.70 7.28
CA GLU A 92 20.30 -17.74 7.95
C GLU A 92 21.07 -19.03 8.29
N ARG A 93 22.36 -19.15 7.91
CA ARG A 93 23.20 -20.34 8.17
C ARG A 93 24.27 -20.15 9.25
N LEU A 94 24.18 -19.10 10.06
CA LEU A 94 25.02 -18.85 11.24
C LEU A 94 24.15 -18.80 12.49
#